data_AF-A0A957I1Y0-F1
#
_entry.id   AF-A0A957I1Y0-F1
#
_cell.length_a   1.000
_cell.length_b   1.000
_cell.length_c   1.000
_cell.angle_alpha   90.00
_cell.angle_beta   90.00
_cell.angle_gamma   90.00
#
_symmetry.space_group_name_H-M   'P 1'
#
loop_
_entity.id
_entity.type
_entity.pdbx_description
1 polymer ?
#
loop_
_entity_poly.entity_id
_entity_poly.type
_entity_poly.pdbx_seq_one_letter_code
_entity_poly.pdbx_strand_id
1 'polypeptide(L)'
;MGVTSCYLCATDPVTSRRYGGQGLAEGQLCPICHQSTCRYHLTTVRWRWRESGETDAALVCQSCKRAYAHRHWDSHHRDWIT
;
A
#
# COMPACT_ATOMS: atom_id res chain seq x y z
N MET A 1 6.66 13.57 -1.10
CA MET A 1 5.71 14.17 -2.06
C MET A 1 4.42 13.40 -1.95
N GLY A 2 3.27 14.08 -1.88
CA GLY A 2 1.96 13.42 -1.94
C GLY A 2 1.59 13.01 -3.37
N VAL A 3 0.53 12.22 -3.50
CA VAL A 3 -0.05 11.85 -4.81
C VAL A 3 -1.15 12.84 -5.21
N THR A 4 -1.32 13.08 -6.51
CA THR A 4 -2.38 13.96 -7.04
C THR A 4 -3.74 13.28 -7.17
N SER A 5 -3.77 11.94 -7.19
CA SER A 5 -4.98 11.12 -7.34
C SER A 5 -4.87 9.84 -6.51
N CYS A 6 -6.00 9.15 -6.31
CA CYS A 6 -6.03 7.83 -5.70
C CYS A 6 -6.87 6.91 -6.57
N TYR A 7 -6.27 5.83 -7.10
CA TYR A 7 -6.95 4.92 -8.01
C TYR A 7 -8.17 4.24 -7.36
N LEU A 8 -8.08 3.92 -6.06
CA LEU A 8 -9.19 3.32 -5.29
C LEU A 8 -10.36 4.29 -5.12
N CYS A 9 -10.09 5.59 -4.89
CA CYS A 9 -11.14 6.62 -4.89
C CYS A 9 -11.75 6.81 -6.29
N ALA A 10 -10.98 6.63 -7.36
CA ALA A 10 -11.50 6.71 -8.72
C ALA A 10 -12.37 5.50 -9.10
N THR A 11 -12.10 4.33 -8.51
CA THR A 11 -12.82 3.08 -8.77
C THR A 11 -14.13 2.97 -7.96
N ASP A 12 -14.17 3.50 -6.73
CA ASP A 12 -15.37 3.47 -5.88
C ASP A 12 -15.93 4.89 -5.60
N PRO A 13 -17.11 5.25 -6.15
CA PRO A 13 -17.72 6.56 -5.93
C PRO A 13 -18.13 6.83 -4.48
N VAL A 14 -18.29 5.80 -3.63
CA VAL A 14 -18.60 5.97 -2.20
C VAL A 14 -17.38 6.51 -1.46
N THR A 15 -16.20 5.93 -1.68
CA THR A 15 -14.95 6.43 -1.06
C THR A 15 -14.53 7.77 -1.63
N SER A 16 -14.78 8.01 -2.93
CA SER A 16 -14.58 9.33 -3.56
C SER A 16 -15.34 10.44 -2.84
N ARG A 17 -16.64 10.24 -2.58
CA ARG A 17 -17.47 11.19 -1.83
C ARG A 17 -17.08 11.33 -0.37
N ARG A 18 -16.65 10.23 0.27
CA ARG A 18 -16.29 10.22 1.71
C ARG A 18 -14.96 10.90 2.00
N TYR A 19 -13.97 10.72 1.13
CA TYR A 19 -12.62 11.21 1.35
C TYR A 19 -12.25 12.42 0.49
N GLY A 20 -12.90 12.70 -0.65
CA GLY A 20 -12.88 14.03 -1.29
C GLY A 20 -11.51 14.70 -1.48
N GLY A 21 -10.47 13.91 -1.83
CA GLY A 21 -9.09 14.40 -1.96
C GLY A 21 -8.29 14.51 -0.64
N GLN A 22 -8.90 14.29 0.51
CA GLN A 22 -8.22 14.18 1.80
C GLN A 22 -7.23 13.02 1.81
N GLY A 23 -6.08 13.22 2.45
CA GLY A 23 -5.00 12.23 2.52
C GLY A 23 -4.27 11.99 1.18
N LEU A 24 -4.50 12.80 0.14
CA LEU A 24 -3.68 12.80 -1.09
C LEU A 24 -2.26 13.34 -0.82
N ALA A 25 -2.14 14.43 -0.05
CA ALA A 25 -0.87 15.04 0.35
C ALA A 25 0.08 14.08 1.10
N GLU A 26 -0.49 13.09 1.79
CA GLU A 26 0.23 12.04 2.54
C GLU A 26 0.12 10.66 1.86
N GLY A 27 -0.45 10.59 0.67
CA GLY A 27 -0.54 9.38 -0.13
C GLY A 27 0.77 9.06 -0.84
N GLN A 28 0.90 7.81 -1.27
CA GLN A 28 2.11 7.25 -1.86
C GLN A 28 1.76 6.29 -3.01
N LEU A 29 2.76 5.92 -3.80
CA LEU A 29 2.66 4.83 -4.76
C LEU A 29 2.74 3.49 -4.02
N CYS A 30 1.84 2.55 -4.33
CA CYS A 30 1.93 1.21 -3.76
C CYS A 30 3.12 0.45 -4.41
N PRO A 31 4.07 -0.13 -3.64
CA PRO A 31 5.25 -0.79 -4.21
C PRO A 31 4.96 -2.08 -5.01
N ILE A 32 3.71 -2.56 -4.99
CA ILE A 32 3.30 -3.80 -5.66
C ILE A 32 2.67 -3.49 -7.02
N CYS A 33 1.59 -2.70 -7.04
CA CYS A 33 0.86 -2.36 -8.26
C CYS A 33 1.26 -1.01 -8.88
N HIS A 34 2.16 -0.26 -8.22
CA HIS A 34 2.67 1.05 -8.66
C HIS A 34 1.59 2.14 -8.85
N GLN A 35 0.38 1.91 -8.32
CA GLN A 35 -0.74 2.85 -8.41
C GLN A 35 -0.72 3.90 -7.29
N SER A 36 -1.13 5.12 -7.62
CA SER A 36 -1.28 6.24 -6.68
C SER A 36 -2.41 5.97 -5.68
N THR A 37 -2.10 6.09 -4.39
CA THR A 37 -3.03 5.74 -3.31
C THR A 37 -2.98 6.76 -2.18
N CYS A 38 -4.13 7.31 -1.78
CA CYS A 38 -4.23 8.23 -0.63
C CYS A 38 -3.97 7.49 0.69
N ARG A 39 -3.58 8.22 1.75
CA ARG A 39 -3.28 7.66 3.07
C ARG A 39 -4.37 6.73 3.62
N TYR A 40 -5.64 7.07 3.44
CA TYR A 40 -6.77 6.25 3.92
C TYR A 40 -6.89 4.88 3.23
N HIS A 41 -6.40 4.77 1.99
CA HIS A 41 -6.38 3.54 1.22
C HIS A 41 -5.02 2.83 1.22
N LEU A 42 -4.03 3.39 1.94
CA LEU A 42 -2.80 2.71 2.29
C LEU A 42 -2.96 1.96 3.61
N THR A 43 -2.16 0.91 3.79
CA THR A 43 -2.11 0.09 5.00
C THR A 43 -0.69 -0.42 5.15
N THR A 44 -0.18 -0.38 6.38
CA THR A 44 1.17 -0.89 6.66
C THR A 44 1.21 -2.40 6.45
N VAL A 45 2.20 -2.84 5.71
CA VAL A 45 2.65 -4.22 5.62
C VAL A 45 4.04 -4.29 6.24
N ARG A 46 4.29 -5.33 7.05
CA ARG A 46 5.58 -5.56 7.72
C ARG A 46 6.14 -6.92 7.33
N TRP A 47 7.45 -7.01 7.21
CA TRP A 47 8.15 -8.26 6.95
C TRP A 47 9.46 -8.33 7.72
N ARG A 48 10.11 -9.50 7.65
CA ARG A 48 11.43 -9.74 8.20
C ARG A 48 12.37 -10.27 7.13
N TRP A 49 13.56 -9.67 6.96
CA TRP A 49 14.58 -10.17 6.02
C TRP A 49 15.22 -11.47 6.54
N ARG A 50 15.54 -12.41 5.63
CA ARG A 50 16.19 -13.69 5.99
C ARG A 50 17.66 -13.49 6.38
N GLU A 51 18.35 -12.61 5.67
CA GLU A 51 19.81 -12.45 5.75
C GLU A 51 20.23 -11.65 6.98
N SER A 52 19.64 -10.46 7.20
CA SER A 52 19.92 -9.63 8.39
C SER A 52 19.05 -9.97 9.60
N GLY A 53 17.91 -10.64 9.39
CA GLY A 53 16.91 -10.88 10.44
C GLY A 53 16.14 -9.62 10.87
N GLU A 54 16.38 -8.47 10.23
CA GLU A 54 15.74 -7.19 10.54
C GLU A 54 14.28 -7.14 10.09
N THR A 55 13.47 -6.32 10.76
CA THR A 55 12.07 -6.07 10.39
C THR A 55 11.90 -4.73 9.71
N ASP A 56 11.22 -4.71 8.57
CA ASP A 56 10.98 -3.52 7.76
C ASP A 56 9.48 -3.38 7.44
N ALA A 57 9.06 -2.20 6.99
CA ALA A 57 7.67 -1.82 6.82
C ALA A 57 7.44 -0.86 5.64
N ALA A 58 6.37 -1.12 4.87
CA ALA A 58 5.97 -0.30 3.73
C ALA A 58 4.46 -0.04 3.74
N LEU A 59 4.05 1.03 3.08
CA LEU A 59 2.65 1.33 2.83
C LEU A 59 2.20 0.70 1.52
N VAL A 60 1.26 -0.24 1.62
CA VAL A 60 0.66 -0.98 0.50
C VAL A 60 -0.79 -0.57 0.35
N CYS A 61 -1.33 -0.52 -0.88
CA CYS A 61 -2.75 -0.20 -1.06
C CYS A 61 -3.65 -1.35 -0.54
N GLN A 62 -4.82 -1.00 0.02
CA GLN A 62 -5.73 -1.98 0.63
C GLN A 62 -6.16 -3.09 -0.34
N SER A 63 -6.26 -2.81 -1.64
CA SER A 63 -6.54 -3.82 -2.68
C SER A 63 -5.44 -4.88 -2.76
N CYS A 64 -4.16 -4.49 -2.90
CA CYS A 64 -3.04 -5.45 -2.87
C CYS A 64 -2.89 -6.17 -1.52
N LYS A 65 -3.35 -5.57 -0.41
CA LYS A 65 -3.44 -6.28 0.88
C LYS A 65 -4.53 -7.34 0.87
N ARG A 66 -5.76 -7.00 0.45
CA ARG A 66 -6.92 -7.91 0.37
C ARG A 66 -6.72 -9.05 -0.65
N ALA A 67 -6.07 -8.77 -1.78
CA ALA A 67 -5.72 -9.77 -2.80
C ALA A 67 -4.50 -10.64 -2.41
N TYR A 68 -3.94 -10.47 -1.20
CA TYR A 68 -2.73 -11.13 -0.71
C TYR A 68 -1.47 -10.95 -1.59
N ALA A 69 -1.48 -10.08 -2.60
CA ALA A 69 -0.36 -9.85 -3.51
C ALA A 69 0.96 -9.45 -2.80
N HIS A 70 0.86 -8.77 -1.65
CA HIS A 70 2.00 -8.46 -0.77
C HIS A 70 2.76 -9.72 -0.31
N ARG A 71 2.11 -10.88 -0.23
CA ARG A 71 2.77 -12.15 0.12
C ARG A 71 3.72 -12.69 -0.94
N HIS A 72 3.68 -12.16 -2.16
CA HIS A 72 4.57 -12.55 -3.25
C HIS A 72 5.74 -11.58 -3.48
N TRP A 73 5.62 -10.33 -3.01
CA TRP A 73 6.70 -9.32 -3.14
C TRP A 73 7.95 -9.74 -2.35
N ASP A 74 9.08 -9.99 -3.02
CA ASP A 74 10.38 -10.38 -2.45
C ASP A 74 10.39 -11.65 -1.57
N SER A 75 9.65 -12.68 -1.98
CA SER A 75 9.56 -13.97 -1.26
C SER A 75 10.90 -14.72 -1.08
N HIS A 76 11.90 -14.45 -1.91
CA HIS A 76 13.21 -15.09 -1.83
C HIS A 76 14.05 -14.57 -0.66
N HIS A 77 14.02 -13.25 -0.42
CA HIS A 77 14.92 -12.59 0.54
C HIS A 77 14.31 -12.41 1.95
N ARG A 78 13.00 -12.63 2.12
CA ARG A 78 12.30 -12.40 3.41
C ARG A 78 11.65 -13.66 3.97
N ASP A 79 11.55 -13.69 5.30
CA ASP A 79 11.14 -14.85 6.09
C ASP A 79 9.62 -14.97 6.21
N TRP A 80 8.96 -13.89 6.64
CA TRP A 80 7.50 -13.78 6.76
C TRP A 80 7.03 -12.35 6.40
N ILE A 81 5.72 -12.17 6.18
CA ILE A 81 5.10 -10.85 5.87
C ILE A 81 3.61 -10.79 6.32
N THR A 82 3.14 -9.62 6.80
CA THR A 82 1.78 -9.34 7.33
C THR A 82 1.19 -8.01 6.86
#